data_AF-A0A933ML14-F1
#
_entry.id   AF-A0A933ML14-F1
#
_cell.length_a   1.000
_cell.length_b   1.000
_cell.length_c   1.000
_cell.angle_alpha   90.00
_cell.angle_beta   90.00
_cell.angle_gamma   90.00
#
_symmetry.space_group_name_H-M   'P 1'
#
loop_
_entity.id
_entity.type
_entity.pdbx_description
1 polymer ?
#
loop_
_entity_poly.entity_id
_entity_poly.type
_entity_poly.pdbx_seq_one_letter_code
_entity_poly.pdbx_strand_id
1 'polypeptide(L)'
;MQTLLPEGKIEATILQIPQSSFTVLDFIGAFRRIFPGDWRRLAGRFGQFGQKRRYTVTTYFSNRLDLYSRKTHSLLRPFIRYSEGKFKGYRRPTTEEQKHFGSPWIAVFKKKKGPV
;
A
#
# COMPACT_ATOMS: atom_id res chain seq x y z
N MET A 1 6.65 15.83 -13.20
CA MET A 1 5.54 15.76 -12.23
C MET A 1 6.08 15.32 -10.87
N GLN A 2 5.93 16.12 -9.81
CA GLN A 2 6.31 15.71 -8.45
C GLN A 2 5.39 14.58 -7.96
N THR A 3 5.97 13.47 -7.54
CA THR A 3 5.26 12.34 -6.94
C THR A 3 4.76 12.71 -5.54
N LEU A 4 3.44 12.62 -5.30
CA LEU A 4 2.81 13.01 -4.02
C LEU A 4 3.25 12.17 -2.81
N LEU A 5 3.87 11.03 -3.07
CA LEU A 5 4.46 10.15 -2.09
C LEU A 5 5.91 9.90 -2.48
N PRO A 6 6.87 10.62 -1.90
CA PRO A 6 8.30 10.35 -2.07
C PRO A 6 8.68 9.00 -1.48
N GLU A 7 9.76 8.38 -1.99
CA GLU A 7 10.23 7.07 -1.53
C GLU A 7 10.64 7.05 -0.06
N GLY A 8 11.28 8.12 0.44
CA GLY A 8 11.61 8.21 1.86
C GLY A 8 10.39 8.13 2.78
N LYS A 9 9.21 8.61 2.35
CA LYS A 9 7.96 8.44 3.12
C LYS A 9 7.42 7.01 3.03
N ILE A 10 7.64 6.31 1.91
CA ILE A 10 7.31 4.90 1.75
C ILE A 10 8.15 4.07 2.72
N GLU A 11 9.46 4.30 2.73
CA GLU A 11 10.42 3.62 3.61
C GLU A 11 10.10 3.84 5.08
N ALA A 12 9.97 5.09 5.50
CA ALA A 12 9.61 5.44 6.88
C ALA A 12 8.31 4.75 7.33
N THR A 13 7.32 4.67 6.43
CA THR A 13 6.05 3.98 6.74
C THR A 13 6.22 2.47 6.84
N ILE A 14 6.96 1.84 5.91
CA ILE A 14 7.22 0.39 5.94
C ILE A 14 7.95 0.01 7.23
N LEU A 15 8.92 0.80 7.67
CA LEU A 15 9.70 0.53 8.88
C LEU A 15 8.84 0.54 10.16
N GLN A 16 7.73 1.30 10.18
CA GLN A 16 6.82 1.36 11.33
C GLN A 16 5.82 0.20 11.42
N ILE A 17 5.71 -0.62 10.37
CA ILE A 17 4.82 -1.79 10.37
C ILE A 17 5.59 -2.97 10.96
N PRO A 18 5.27 -3.55 12.13
CA PRO A 18 6.09 -4.61 12.72
C PRO A 18 6.05 -5.93 11.93
N GLN A 19 4.97 -6.17 11.18
CA GLN A 19 4.77 -7.42 10.46
C GLN A 19 5.73 -7.55 9.26
N SER A 20 6.20 -8.77 9.02
CA SER A 20 7.04 -9.11 7.86
C SER A 20 6.29 -9.04 6.53
N SER A 21 4.96 -9.12 6.58
CA SER A 21 4.05 -8.90 5.46
C SER A 21 2.87 -8.04 5.88
N PHE A 22 2.40 -7.19 4.97
CA PHE A 22 1.33 -6.24 5.25
C PHE A 22 0.52 -5.93 3.99
N THR A 23 -0.69 -5.42 4.17
CA THR A 23 -1.58 -4.98 3.11
C THR A 23 -1.50 -3.47 2.91
N VAL A 24 -2.12 -2.98 1.84
CA VAL A 24 -2.28 -1.54 1.65
C VAL A 24 -3.07 -0.85 2.78
N LEU A 25 -3.96 -1.57 3.47
CA LEU A 25 -4.70 -1.01 4.61
C LEU A 25 -3.82 -0.81 5.83
N ASP A 26 -2.94 -1.78 6.12
CA ASP A 26 -1.93 -1.65 7.18
C ASP A 26 -0.99 -0.47 6.89
N PHE A 27 -0.58 -0.33 5.63
CA PHE A 27 0.24 0.80 5.19
C PHE A 27 -0.48 2.13 5.37
N ILE A 28 -1.78 2.22 5.01
CA ILE A 28 -2.58 3.42 5.24
C ILE A 28 -2.67 3.74 6.74
N GLY A 29 -2.87 2.72 7.59
CA GLY A 29 -2.93 2.88 9.04
C GLY A 29 -1.64 3.48 9.60
N ALA A 30 -0.49 2.94 9.21
CA ALA A 30 0.81 3.48 9.59
C ALA A 30 1.05 4.88 9.01
N PHE A 31 0.77 5.09 7.72
CA PHE A 31 0.98 6.37 7.03
C PHE A 31 0.16 7.50 7.68
N ARG A 32 -1.09 7.23 8.06
CA ARG A 32 -1.97 8.20 8.74
C ARG A 32 -1.42 8.68 10.07
N ARG A 33 -0.75 7.79 10.81
CA ARG A 33 -0.13 8.12 12.10
C ARG A 33 1.12 8.98 11.93
N ILE A 34 1.95 8.65 10.95
CA ILE A 34 3.27 9.29 10.77
C ILE A 34 3.14 10.61 9.99
N PHE A 35 2.25 10.65 8.98
CA PHE A 35 2.10 11.76 8.05
C PHE A 35 0.63 12.23 7.92
N PRO A 36 -0.02 12.69 9.01
CA PRO A 36 -1.43 13.07 8.99
C PRO A 36 -1.73 14.23 8.02
N GLY A 37 -0.80 15.17 7.85
CA GLY A 37 -0.93 16.28 6.89
C GLY A 37 -0.96 15.80 5.44
N ASP A 38 -0.02 14.94 5.06
CA ASP A 38 0.02 14.35 3.72
C ASP A 38 -1.18 13.45 3.45
N TRP A 39 -1.63 12.71 4.45
CA TRP A 39 -2.84 11.91 4.35
C TRP A 39 -4.06 12.78 3.98
N ARG A 40 -4.27 13.91 4.66
CA ARG A 40 -5.37 14.83 4.33
C ARG A 40 -5.28 15.32 2.89
N ARG A 41 -4.07 15.67 2.42
CA ARG A 41 -3.84 16.12 1.04
C ARG A 41 -4.12 15.02 0.02
N LEU A 42 -3.68 13.79 0.28
CA LEU A 42 -3.92 12.64 -0.59
C LEU A 42 -5.40 12.25 -0.62
N ALA A 43 -6.04 12.20 0.55
CA ALA A 43 -7.47 11.90 0.69
C ALA A 43 -8.34 12.95 -0.02
N GLY A 44 -8.01 14.24 0.09
CA GLY A 44 -8.71 15.29 -0.65
C GLY A 44 -8.55 15.18 -2.18
N ARG A 45 -7.37 14.73 -2.65
CA ARG A 45 -7.11 14.62 -4.09
C ARG A 45 -7.75 13.40 -4.74
N PHE A 46 -7.56 12.22 -4.15
CA PHE A 46 -7.99 10.95 -4.75
C PHE A 46 -9.36 10.47 -4.22
N GLY A 47 -9.83 10.99 -3.09
CA GLY A 47 -11.01 10.46 -2.42
C GLY A 47 -10.73 9.13 -1.73
N GLN A 48 -11.69 8.72 -0.90
CA GLN A 48 -11.64 7.44 -0.18
C GLN A 48 -12.54 6.39 -0.86
N PHE A 49 -12.32 5.12 -0.52
CA PHE A 49 -13.22 4.04 -0.94
C PHE A 49 -14.67 4.35 -0.53
N GLY A 50 -15.63 4.14 -1.43
CA GLY A 50 -17.05 4.50 -1.24
C GLY A 50 -17.47 5.86 -1.84
N GLN A 51 -16.52 6.68 -2.29
CA GLN A 51 -16.83 7.88 -3.09
C GLN A 51 -16.89 7.50 -4.57
N LYS A 52 -17.75 8.16 -5.38
CA LYS A 52 -17.96 7.93 -6.84
C LYS A 52 -16.72 8.20 -7.73
N ARG A 53 -15.49 8.01 -7.24
CA ARG A 53 -14.24 8.23 -7.98
C ARG A 53 -13.58 6.91 -8.35
N ARG A 54 -13.17 6.79 -9.62
CA ARG A 54 -12.52 5.59 -10.19
C ARG A 54 -11.14 5.28 -9.60
N TYR A 55 -10.46 6.25 -8.97
CA TYR A 55 -9.10 6.10 -8.46
C TYR A 55 -8.99 6.57 -7.02
N THR A 56 -8.86 5.63 -6.09
CA THR A 56 -8.86 5.91 -4.64
C THR A 56 -7.44 6.08 -4.10
N VAL A 57 -7.29 6.68 -2.91
CA VAL A 57 -6.00 6.70 -2.20
C VAL A 57 -5.43 5.28 -2.01
N THR A 58 -6.28 4.29 -1.80
CA THR A 58 -5.85 2.91 -1.66
C THR A 58 -5.26 2.36 -2.96
N THR A 59 -5.90 2.62 -4.10
CA THR A 59 -5.34 2.26 -5.42
C THR A 59 -4.02 2.98 -5.67
N TYR A 60 -3.93 4.26 -5.31
CA TYR A 60 -2.69 5.02 -5.40
C TYR A 60 -1.56 4.39 -4.58
N PHE A 61 -1.80 4.08 -3.30
CA PHE A 61 -0.78 3.45 -2.46
C PHE A 61 -0.37 2.07 -2.95
N SER A 62 -1.32 1.22 -3.35
CA SER A 62 -1.02 -0.09 -3.93
C SER A 62 -0.09 0.03 -5.15
N ASN A 63 -0.38 0.95 -6.07
CA ASN A 63 0.46 1.17 -7.25
C ASN A 63 1.84 1.71 -6.87
N ARG A 64 1.92 2.62 -5.88
CA ARG A 64 3.20 3.14 -5.40
C ARG A 64 4.06 2.07 -4.73
N LEU A 65 3.44 1.19 -3.95
CA LEU A 65 4.14 0.08 -3.30
C LEU A 65 4.60 -0.98 -4.31
N ASP A 66 3.80 -1.30 -5.33
CA ASP A 66 4.21 -2.18 -6.42
C ASP A 66 5.41 -1.60 -7.18
N LEU A 67 5.33 -0.34 -7.64
CA LEU A 67 6.44 0.32 -8.32
C LEU A 67 7.70 0.39 -7.44
N TYR A 68 7.54 0.70 -6.16
CA TYR A 68 8.64 0.71 -5.20
C TYR A 68 9.25 -0.69 -5.03
N SER A 69 8.43 -1.73 -4.93
CA SER A 69 8.88 -3.12 -4.70
C SER A 69 9.85 -3.65 -5.76
N ARG A 70 9.77 -3.12 -6.98
CA ARG A 70 10.58 -3.51 -8.14
C ARG A 70 11.96 -2.84 -8.16
N LYS A 71 12.20 -1.86 -7.29
CA LYS A 71 13.49 -1.15 -7.22
C LYS A 71 14.55 -1.98 -6.49
N THR A 72 15.80 -1.82 -6.89
CA THR A 72 16.94 -2.53 -6.29
C THR A 72 17.09 -2.20 -4.79
N HIS A 73 16.97 -0.93 -4.42
CA HIS A 73 17.03 -0.42 -3.04
C HIS A 73 15.72 -0.59 -2.25
N SER A 74 14.69 -1.20 -2.84
CA SER A 74 13.42 -1.44 -2.16
C SER A 74 13.59 -2.26 -0.87
N LEU A 75 12.88 -1.86 0.20
CA LEU A 75 12.71 -2.68 1.41
C LEU A 75 11.74 -3.85 1.23
N LEU A 76 11.04 -3.92 0.10
CA LEU A 76 10.05 -4.95 -0.23
C LEU A 76 10.61 -5.95 -1.24
N ARG A 77 10.19 -7.21 -1.12
CA ARG A 77 10.32 -8.18 -2.20
C ARG A 77 9.48 -7.71 -3.39
N PRO A 78 9.93 -7.94 -4.64
CA PRO A 78 9.14 -7.61 -5.82
C PRO A 78 7.72 -8.16 -5.72
N PHE A 79 6.74 -7.29 -5.88
CA PHE A 79 5.34 -7.66 -5.84
C PHE A 79 4.97 -8.45 -7.09
N ILE A 80 4.39 -9.65 -6.91
CA ILE A 80 3.94 -10.49 -8.01
C ILE A 80 2.51 -10.09 -8.37
N ARG A 81 2.35 -9.46 -9.53
CA ARG A 81 1.02 -9.03 -10.01
C ARG A 81 0.13 -10.23 -10.34
N TYR A 82 -1.17 -9.98 -10.38
CA TYR A 82 -2.16 -11.00 -10.69
C TYR A 82 -1.89 -11.71 -12.03
N SER A 83 -1.50 -10.96 -13.06
CA SER A 83 -1.15 -11.46 -14.38
C SER A 83 0.08 -12.37 -14.40
N GLU A 84 0.96 -12.27 -13.40
CA GLU A 84 2.25 -12.97 -13.34
C GLU A 84 2.23 -14.18 -12.39
N GLY A 85 1.31 -14.20 -11.39
CA GLY A 85 1.29 -15.25 -10.37
C GLY A 85 -0.08 -15.58 -9.79
N LYS A 86 -1.17 -15.22 -10.47
CA LYS A 86 -2.56 -15.36 -9.99
C LYS A 86 -2.71 -14.71 -8.61
N PHE A 87 -2.88 -15.49 -7.55
CA PHE A 87 -3.11 -15.00 -6.19
C PHE A 87 -1.88 -14.96 -5.29
N LYS A 88 -0.67 -15.27 -5.78
CA LYS A 88 0.53 -15.35 -4.92
C LYS A 88 0.87 -14.05 -4.17
N GLY A 89 0.48 -12.90 -4.71
CA GLY A 89 0.61 -11.57 -4.10
C GLY A 89 -0.66 -11.05 -3.43
N TYR A 90 -1.72 -11.85 -3.34
CA TYR A 90 -3.04 -11.39 -2.89
C TYR A 90 -3.63 -12.33 -1.83
N ARG A 91 -4.46 -11.81 -0.95
CA ARG A 91 -5.31 -12.63 -0.08
C ARG A 91 -6.75 -12.15 -0.12
N ARG A 92 -7.68 -12.96 0.37
CA ARG A 92 -9.04 -12.49 0.65
C ARG A 92 -8.99 -11.51 1.83
N PRO A 93 -9.65 -10.34 1.73
CA PRO A 93 -9.81 -9.43 2.86
C PRO A 93 -10.71 -10.07 3.93
N THR A 94 -10.58 -9.65 5.19
CA THR A 94 -11.59 -9.95 6.22
C THR A 94 -12.91 -9.21 5.90
N THR A 95 -13.99 -9.57 6.59
CA THR A 95 -15.30 -8.89 6.44
C THR A 95 -15.19 -7.38 6.69
N GLU A 96 -14.38 -6.99 7.68
CA GLU A 96 -14.12 -5.59 8.03
C GLU A 96 -13.32 -4.89 6.93
N GLU A 97 -12.25 -5.52 6.46
CA GLU A 97 -11.44 -4.97 5.37
C GLU A 97 -12.24 -4.84 4.07
N GLN A 98 -13.13 -5.80 3.78
CA GLN A 98 -13.97 -5.78 2.59
C GLN A 98 -14.94 -4.59 2.61
N LYS A 99 -15.45 -4.19 3.78
CA LYS A 99 -16.28 -2.98 3.94
C LYS A 99 -15.49 -1.70 3.60
N HIS A 100 -14.18 -1.69 3.84
CA HIS A 100 -13.32 -0.53 3.59
C HIS A 100 -12.58 -0.55 2.25
N PHE A 101 -12.51 -1.71 1.59
CA PHE A 101 -11.69 -1.92 0.39
C PHE A 101 -12.52 -2.28 -0.86
N GLY A 102 -13.66 -2.96 -0.68
CA GLY A 102 -14.62 -3.30 -1.74
C GLY A 102 -14.22 -4.34 -2.78
N SER A 103 -12.95 -4.73 -2.84
CA SER A 103 -12.47 -5.76 -3.74
C SER A 103 -12.36 -7.11 -3.02
N PRO A 104 -12.66 -8.24 -3.69
CA PRO A 104 -12.54 -9.58 -3.12
C PRO A 104 -11.08 -10.03 -2.89
N TRP A 105 -10.10 -9.24 -3.36
CA TRP A 105 -8.67 -9.55 -3.25
C TRP A 105 -7.85 -8.32 -2.90
N ILE A 106 -7.11 -8.39 -1.80
CA ILE A 106 -6.22 -7.32 -1.34
C ILE A 106 -4.75 -7.69 -1.58
N ALA A 107 -3.97 -6.73 -2.06
CA ALA A 107 -2.53 -6.90 -2.30
C ALA A 107 -1.77 -7.06 -0.98
N VAL A 108 -0.87 -8.03 -0.94
CA VAL A 108 0.00 -8.34 0.20
C VAL A 108 1.45 -8.08 -0.19
N PHE A 109 2.06 -7.12 0.48
CA PHE A 109 3.47 -6.77 0.31
C PHE A 109 4.30 -7.49 1.37
N LYS A 110 5.47 -7.98 0.97
CA LYS A 110 6.40 -8.69 1.85
C LYS A 110 7.68 -7.90 1.97
N LYS A 111 8.15 -7.67 3.19
CA LYS A 111 9.44 -7.06 3.43
C LYS A 111 10.55 -8.01 3.01
N LYS A 112 11.66 -7.47 2.51
CA LYS A 112 12.93 -8.19 2.52
C LYS A 112 13.26 -8.43 4.00
N LYS A 113 13.79 -9.61 4.35
CA LYS A 113 14.42 -9.74 5.67
C LYS A 113 15.54 -8.70 5.67
N GLY A 114 15.45 -7.69 6.53
CA GLY A 114 16.60 -6.83 6.78
C GLY A 114 17.73 -7.69 7.34
N PRO A 115 19.00 -7.32 7.14
CA PRO A 115 20.05 -7.89 7.98
C PRO A 115 19.65 -7.67 9.44
N VAL A 116 19.78 -8.73 10.24
CA VAL A 116 19.68 -8.66 11.70
C VAL A 116 20.65 -7.60 12.21
#